data_AF-A0A5P9JSS0-F1
#
_entry.id   AF-A0A5P9JSS0-F1
#
_cell.length_a   1.000
_cell.length_b   1.000
_cell.length_c   1.000
_cell.angle_alpha   90.00
_cell.angle_beta   90.00
_cell.angle_gamma   90.00
#
_symmetry.space_group_name_H-M   'P 1'
#
loop_
_entity.id
_entity.type
_entity.pdbx_description
1 polymer ?
#
loop_
_entity_poly.entity_id
_entity_poly.type
_entity_poly.pdbx_seq_one_letter_code
_entity_poly.pdbx_strand_id
1 'polypeptide(L)'
;MAAAKHLIETTCLPLASIAFRVRIDKSTVSRWAAKYGWRRPPGAWPSGRKISDRPAPVPIGRVLAQRLRIQAERLVQAVESSPQVDPGALAEALRLLAMAREEQRARRGKPPPAPSRSAPAETSRRRTWDRKAAAERGWSKRYAREAKPRNDPSDPEDP
;
A
#
# COMPACT_ATOMS: atom_id res chain seq x y z
N MET A 1 -11.05 -29.26 6.75
CA MET A 1 -10.68 -28.32 7.83
C MET A 1 -9.67 -28.92 8.81
N ALA A 2 -9.90 -30.13 9.34
CA ALA A 2 -9.00 -30.80 10.29
C ALA A 2 -7.52 -30.87 9.81
N ALA A 3 -7.30 -31.17 8.53
CA ALA A 3 -5.95 -31.20 7.94
C ALA A 3 -5.23 -29.83 8.02
N ALA A 4 -5.93 -28.71 7.83
CA ALA A 4 -5.34 -27.37 7.94
C ALA A 4 -5.00 -27.03 9.40
N LYS A 5 -5.88 -27.40 10.34
CA LYS A 5 -5.63 -27.22 11.79
C LYS A 5 -4.36 -27.95 12.20
N HIS A 6 -4.28 -29.24 11.88
CA HIS A 6 -3.14 -30.08 12.23
C HIS A 6 -1.82 -29.48 11.69
N LEU A 7 -1.79 -29.06 10.42
CA LEU A 7 -0.60 -28.42 9.83
C LEU A 7 -0.24 -27.09 10.49
N ILE A 8 -1.21 -26.29 10.91
CA ILE A 8 -0.94 -25.01 11.59
C ILE A 8 -0.32 -25.21 12.97
N GLU A 9 -0.82 -26.21 13.72
CA GLU A 9 -0.40 -26.49 15.09
C GLU A 9 0.91 -27.28 15.17
N THR A 10 1.21 -28.10 14.16
CA THR A 10 2.40 -28.98 14.16
C THR A 10 3.55 -28.47 13.30
N THR A 11 3.32 -27.54 12.36
CA THR A 11 4.36 -27.11 11.42
C THR A 11 4.66 -25.61 11.48
N CYS A 12 5.92 -25.28 11.26
CA CYS A 12 6.38 -23.89 11.10
C CYS A 12 6.12 -23.32 9.70
N LEU A 13 5.54 -24.10 8.77
CA LEU A 13 5.37 -23.72 7.36
C LEU A 13 4.58 -22.40 7.16
N PRO A 14 4.94 -21.52 6.23
CA PRO A 14 4.11 -20.35 5.91
C PRO A 14 2.66 -20.75 5.59
N LEU A 15 1.69 -19.90 5.95
CA LEU A 15 0.26 -20.17 5.69
C LEU A 15 -0.03 -20.44 4.20
N ALA A 16 0.76 -19.89 3.29
CA ALA A 16 0.67 -20.16 1.85
C ALA A 16 0.99 -21.62 1.51
N SER A 17 2.04 -22.19 2.12
CA SER A 17 2.44 -23.58 1.92
C SER A 17 1.40 -24.56 2.50
N ILE A 18 0.82 -24.22 3.65
CA ILE A 18 -0.28 -24.99 4.26
C ILE A 18 -1.51 -24.96 3.34
N ALA A 19 -1.86 -23.77 2.84
CA ALA A 19 -2.96 -23.58 1.91
C ALA A 19 -2.78 -24.41 0.63
N PHE A 20 -1.56 -24.43 0.07
CA PHE A 20 -1.21 -25.26 -1.08
C PHE A 20 -1.39 -26.76 -0.80
N ARG A 21 -0.87 -27.26 0.32
CA ARG A 21 -1.00 -28.68 0.71
C ARG A 21 -2.46 -29.11 0.90
N VAL A 22 -3.29 -28.21 1.42
CA VAL A 22 -4.72 -28.48 1.67
C VAL A 22 -5.60 -28.10 0.46
N ARG A 23 -5.02 -27.56 -0.62
CA ARG A 23 -5.71 -27.08 -1.84
C ARG A 23 -6.84 -26.08 -1.55
N ILE A 24 -6.58 -25.15 -0.64
CA ILE A 24 -7.50 -24.06 -0.29
C ILE A 24 -6.80 -22.72 -0.39
N ASP A 25 -7.58 -21.63 -0.42
CA ASP A 25 -7.01 -20.29 -0.46
C ASP A 25 -6.34 -19.92 0.87
N LYS A 26 -5.22 -19.17 0.79
CA LYS A 26 -4.47 -18.70 1.97
C LYS A 26 -5.34 -17.85 2.91
N SER A 27 -6.22 -17.02 2.36
CA SER A 27 -7.11 -16.18 3.17
C SER A 27 -8.12 -17.02 3.94
N THR A 28 -8.61 -18.13 3.37
CA THR A 28 -9.49 -19.09 4.06
C THR A 28 -8.77 -19.72 5.25
N VAL A 29 -7.52 -20.16 5.07
CA VAL A 29 -6.69 -20.70 6.15
C VAL A 29 -6.50 -19.66 7.26
N SER A 30 -6.15 -18.43 6.89
CA SER A 30 -5.95 -17.33 7.86
C SER A 30 -7.22 -16.99 8.63
N ARG A 31 -8.38 -16.96 7.94
CA ARG A 31 -9.68 -16.70 8.59
C ARG A 31 -10.05 -17.81 9.55
N TRP A 32 -9.81 -19.08 9.20
CA TRP A 32 -10.05 -20.19 10.12
C TRP A 32 -9.13 -20.13 11.33
N ALA A 33 -7.83 -19.88 11.13
CA ALA A 33 -6.91 -19.72 12.25
C ALA A 33 -7.37 -18.62 13.23
N ALA A 34 -7.81 -17.47 12.71
CA ALA A 34 -8.35 -16.39 13.52
C ALA A 34 -9.69 -16.75 14.19
N LYS A 35 -10.64 -17.32 13.43
CA LYS A 35 -12.00 -17.65 13.92
C LYS A 35 -11.99 -18.73 15.00
N TYR A 36 -11.11 -19.73 14.86
CA TYR A 36 -11.06 -20.90 15.74
C TYR A 36 -9.88 -20.86 16.71
N GLY A 37 -9.15 -19.75 16.78
CA GLY A 37 -8.05 -19.55 17.73
C GLY A 37 -6.88 -20.51 17.57
N TRP A 38 -6.63 -21.02 16.35
CA TRP A 38 -5.53 -21.96 16.12
C TRP A 38 -4.19 -21.27 16.32
N ARG A 39 -3.36 -21.85 17.18
CA ARG A 39 -2.05 -21.30 17.52
C ARG A 39 -0.96 -22.00 16.73
N ARG A 40 0.04 -21.22 16.32
CA ARG A 40 1.22 -21.73 15.63
C ARG A 40 2.29 -22.13 16.66
N PRO A 41 3.11 -23.16 16.39
CA PRO A 41 4.21 -23.51 17.27
C PRO A 41 5.24 -22.36 17.35
N PRO A 42 6.02 -22.29 18.44
CA PRO A 42 7.10 -21.31 18.57
C PRO A 42 8.12 -21.49 17.43
N GLY A 43 8.60 -20.39 16.85
CA GLY A 43 9.49 -20.42 15.67
C GLY A 43 8.77 -20.50 14.32
N ALA A 44 7.44 -20.54 14.31
CA ALA A 44 6.67 -20.42 13.08
C ALA A 44 6.86 -19.04 12.41
N TRP A 45 6.84 -19.01 11.07
CA TRP A 45 6.97 -17.77 10.31
C TRP A 45 5.95 -16.73 10.79
N PRO A 46 6.38 -15.49 11.14
CA PRO A 46 5.50 -14.48 11.67
C PRO A 46 4.40 -14.14 10.65
N SER A 47 3.19 -13.88 11.16
CA SER A 47 2.14 -13.32 10.33
C SER A 47 2.65 -11.99 9.77
N GLY A 48 2.55 -11.79 8.45
CA GLY A 48 3.04 -10.58 7.80
C GLY A 48 2.52 -9.29 8.44
N ARG A 49 3.23 -8.19 8.20
CA ARG A 49 3.00 -6.85 8.77
C ARG A 49 1.52 -6.48 8.80
N LYS A 50 0.98 -6.15 9.98
CA LYS A 50 -0.43 -5.80 10.13
C LYS A 50 -0.70 -4.46 9.43
N ILE A 51 -1.96 -4.21 9.08
CA ILE A 51 -2.36 -2.92 8.49
C ILE A 51 -2.07 -1.77 9.45
N SER A 52 -2.24 -2.00 10.76
CA SER A 52 -1.89 -1.04 11.83
C SER A 52 -0.42 -0.63 11.82
N ASP A 53 0.47 -1.52 11.37
CA ASP A 53 1.91 -1.28 11.38
C ASP A 53 2.34 -0.48 10.16
N ARG A 54 1.45 -0.26 9.18
CA ARG A 54 1.74 0.55 8.00
C ARG A 54 1.81 2.02 8.43
N PRO A 55 2.84 2.77 7.98
CA PRO A 55 2.86 4.21 8.21
C PRO A 55 1.59 4.83 7.60
N ALA A 56 1.01 5.80 8.32
CA ALA A 56 -0.14 6.55 7.82
C ALA A 56 0.24 7.21 6.49
N PRO A 57 -0.68 7.24 5.50
CA PRO A 57 -0.42 7.91 4.25
C PRO A 57 -0.22 9.41 4.53
N VAL A 58 0.95 9.95 4.15
CA VAL A 58 1.20 11.40 4.20
C VAL A 58 0.31 12.06 3.14
N PRO A 59 -0.55 13.03 3.51
CA PRO A 59 -1.34 13.76 2.53
C PRO A 59 -0.41 14.57 1.63
N ILE A 60 -0.59 14.46 0.32
CA ILE A 60 0.22 15.17 -0.69
C ILE A 60 -0.72 15.85 -1.68
N GLY A 61 -0.29 16.97 -2.26
CA GLY A 61 -0.98 17.71 -3.30
C GLY A 61 -2.25 18.38 -2.80
N ARG A 62 -3.36 18.16 -3.51
CA ARG A 62 -4.64 18.85 -3.25
C ARG A 62 -5.14 18.68 -1.82
N VAL A 63 -4.96 17.50 -1.22
CA VAL A 63 -5.42 17.21 0.14
C VAL A 63 -4.60 18.01 1.16
N LEU A 64 -3.28 18.07 0.99
CA LEU A 64 -2.41 18.86 1.87
C LEU A 64 -2.70 20.36 1.72
N ALA A 65 -2.80 20.87 0.48
CA ALA A 65 -3.14 22.25 0.21
C ALA A 65 -4.49 22.67 0.85
N GLN A 66 -5.50 21.79 0.78
CA GLN A 66 -6.79 22.05 1.41
C GLN A 66 -6.69 22.10 2.94
N ARG A 67 -5.94 21.17 3.55
CA ARG A 67 -5.75 21.17 5.02
C ARG A 67 -5.03 22.43 5.50
N LEU A 68 -4.00 22.87 4.78
CA LEU A 68 -3.27 24.09 5.10
C LEU A 68 -4.17 25.33 5.01
N ARG A 69 -5.08 25.41 4.02
CA ARG A 69 -6.08 26.50 3.93
C ARG A 69 -7.03 26.51 5.11
N ILE A 70 -7.57 25.35 5.47
CA ILE A 70 -8.48 25.24 6.62
C ILE A 70 -7.78 25.70 7.91
N GLN A 71 -6.49 25.38 8.09
CA GLN A 71 -5.72 25.87 9.23
C GLN A 71 -5.50 27.39 9.19
N ALA A 72 -5.17 27.95 8.02
CA ALA A 72 -5.02 29.39 7.86
C ALA A 72 -6.33 30.14 8.14
N GLU A 73 -7.45 29.66 7.62
CA GLU A 73 -8.79 30.22 7.85
C GLU A 73 -9.13 30.26 9.35
N ARG A 74 -8.81 29.19 10.10
CA ARG A 74 -9.02 29.16 11.56
C ARG A 74 -8.18 30.20 12.28
N LEU A 75 -6.93 30.42 11.86
CA LEU A 75 -6.07 31.44 12.46
C LEU A 75 -6.59 32.85 12.16
N VAL A 76 -7.01 33.12 10.92
CA VAL A 76 -7.62 34.41 10.55
C VAL A 76 -8.88 34.65 11.37
N GLN A 77 -9.77 33.65 11.48
CA GLN A 77 -10.99 33.77 12.27
C GLN A 77 -10.70 34.02 13.76
N ALA A 78 -9.64 33.41 14.31
CA ALA A 78 -9.20 33.68 15.67
C ALA A 78 -8.68 35.11 15.85
N VAL A 79 -7.92 35.63 14.87
CA VAL A 79 -7.46 37.03 14.87
C VAL A 79 -8.64 38.01 14.78
N GLU A 80 -9.60 37.74 13.89
CA GLU A 80 -10.80 38.58 13.71
C GLU A 80 -11.71 38.58 14.94
N SER A 81 -11.78 37.47 15.66
CA SER A 81 -12.60 37.34 16.88
C SER A 81 -11.92 37.93 18.13
N SER A 82 -10.62 38.23 18.06
CA SER A 82 -9.86 38.76 19.18
C SER A 82 -9.99 40.28 19.25
N PRO A 83 -10.24 40.88 20.44
CA PRO A 83 -10.24 42.34 20.62
C PRO A 83 -8.88 42.98 20.36
N GLN A 84 -7.80 42.20 20.43
CA GLN A 84 -6.43 42.62 20.13
C GLN A 84 -5.89 41.82 18.95
N VAL A 85 -5.34 42.52 17.97
CA VAL A 85 -4.73 41.90 16.78
C VAL A 85 -3.42 41.25 17.19
N ASP A 86 -3.32 39.92 17.04
CA ASP A 86 -2.07 39.18 17.17
C ASP A 86 -1.34 39.13 15.81
N PRO A 87 -0.26 39.92 15.62
CA PRO A 87 0.48 39.91 14.36
C PRO A 87 1.19 38.56 14.11
N GLY A 88 1.49 37.79 15.16
CA GLY A 88 2.13 36.47 15.04
C GLY A 88 1.19 35.45 14.42
N ALA A 89 -0.04 35.35 14.91
CA ALA A 89 -1.08 34.50 14.33
C ALA A 89 -1.39 34.87 12.87
N LEU A 90 -1.41 36.17 12.55
CA LEU A 90 -1.60 36.63 11.17
C LEU A 90 -0.43 36.22 10.26
N ALA A 91 0.81 36.39 10.71
CA ALA A 91 2.00 35.98 9.96
C ALA A 91 2.00 34.46 9.70
N GLU A 92 1.61 33.66 10.69
CA GLU A 92 1.49 32.21 10.55
C GLU A 92 0.39 31.80 9.56
N ALA A 93 -0.76 32.47 9.58
CA ALA A 93 -1.83 32.25 8.61
C ALA A 93 -1.35 32.52 7.16
N LEU A 94 -0.62 33.62 6.95
CA LEU A 94 -0.03 33.96 5.65
C LEU A 94 1.00 32.90 5.19
N ARG A 95 1.82 32.40 6.12
CA ARG A 95 2.79 31.32 5.86
C ARG A 95 2.10 30.04 5.40
N LEU A 96 1.03 29.63 6.10
CA LEU A 96 0.21 28.46 5.73
C LEU A 96 -0.43 28.62 4.34
N LEU A 97 -0.92 29.83 4.01
CA LEU A 97 -1.46 30.12 2.68
C LEU A 97 -0.39 30.07 1.58
N ALA A 98 0.83 30.53 1.85
CA ALA A 98 1.95 30.43 0.91
C ALA A 98 2.28 28.96 0.61
N MET A 99 2.45 28.14 1.66
CA MET A 99 2.69 26.69 1.51
C MET A 99 1.55 26.00 0.75
N ALA A 100 0.29 26.35 1.03
CA ALA A 100 -0.86 25.78 0.31
C ALA A 100 -0.84 26.11 -1.20
N ARG A 101 -0.39 27.32 -1.57
CA ARG A 101 -0.25 27.74 -2.98
C ARG A 101 0.87 26.98 -3.66
N GLU A 102 2.01 26.81 -3.00
CA GLU A 102 3.13 26.02 -3.52
C GLU A 102 2.73 24.57 -3.77
N GLU A 103 2.08 23.94 -2.79
CA GLU A 103 1.64 22.55 -2.91
C GLU A 103 0.63 22.37 -4.06
N GLN A 104 -0.26 23.35 -4.27
CA GLN A 104 -1.18 23.34 -5.41
C GLN A 104 -0.47 23.55 -6.75
N ARG A 105 0.60 24.35 -6.79
CA ARG A 105 1.39 24.63 -8.00
C ARG A 105 2.29 23.45 -8.39
N ALA A 106 2.94 22.81 -7.43
CA ALA A 106 3.85 21.68 -7.66
C ALA A 106 3.22 20.53 -8.47
N ARG A 107 1.88 20.40 -8.42
CA ARG A 107 1.12 19.35 -9.14
C ARG A 107 0.38 19.86 -10.38
N ARG A 108 0.29 21.17 -10.60
CA ARG A 108 -0.08 21.74 -11.91
C ARG A 108 1.14 21.71 -12.82
N GLY A 109 1.70 20.52 -13.04
CA GLY A 109 2.62 20.32 -14.16
C GLY A 109 1.92 20.82 -15.42
N LYS A 110 2.55 21.76 -16.12
CA LYS A 110 2.06 22.25 -17.41
C LYS A 110 1.78 21.00 -18.26
N PRO A 111 0.56 20.80 -18.78
CA PRO A 111 0.32 19.68 -19.69
C PRO A 111 1.39 19.76 -20.78
N PRO A 112 2.06 18.64 -21.12
CA PRO A 112 2.93 18.65 -22.29
C PRO A 112 2.12 19.22 -23.45
N PRO A 113 2.70 20.10 -24.28
CA PRO A 113 1.98 20.67 -25.42
C PRO A 113 1.33 19.52 -26.17
N ALA A 114 0.01 19.59 -26.34
CA ALA A 114 -0.74 18.52 -26.99
C ALA A 114 -0.06 18.24 -28.34
N PRO A 115 0.30 16.97 -28.65
CA PRO A 115 0.84 16.66 -29.96
C PRO A 115 -0.17 17.14 -30.99
N SER A 116 0.30 17.97 -31.93
CA SER A 116 -0.54 18.52 -33.00
C SER A 116 -1.28 17.36 -33.66
N ARG A 117 -2.62 17.42 -33.64
CA ARG A 117 -3.50 16.46 -34.31
C ARG A 117 -3.25 16.52 -35.82
N SER A 118 -2.34 15.68 -36.29
CA SER A 118 -2.25 15.27 -37.67
C SER A 118 -2.07 13.75 -37.70
N ALA A 119 -3.07 13.06 -38.29
CA ALA A 119 -3.12 11.64 -38.67
C ALA A 119 -3.76 10.65 -37.66
N PRO A 120 -4.24 9.48 -38.12
CA PRO A 120 -5.65 9.26 -38.44
C PRO A 120 -6.32 8.21 -37.53
N ALA A 121 -7.64 8.10 -37.67
CA ALA A 121 -8.49 7.19 -36.92
C ALA A 121 -8.27 5.72 -37.32
N GLU A 122 -7.50 4.96 -36.55
CA GLU A 122 -7.53 3.50 -36.63
C GLU A 122 -7.06 2.87 -35.31
N THR A 123 -7.71 1.78 -34.90
CA THR A 123 -7.42 0.90 -33.73
C THR A 123 -8.12 1.17 -32.39
N SER A 124 -9.45 1.20 -32.41
CA SER A 124 -10.28 0.88 -31.23
C SER A 124 -10.40 -0.64 -31.00
N ARG A 125 -9.31 -1.41 -31.06
CA ARG A 125 -9.34 -2.81 -30.55
C ARG A 125 -9.20 -2.77 -29.03
N ARG A 126 -10.34 -2.62 -28.34
CA ARG A 126 -10.47 -2.95 -26.92
C ARG A 126 -10.00 -4.39 -26.72
N ARG A 127 -8.75 -4.57 -26.28
CA ARG A 127 -8.29 -5.82 -25.68
C ARG A 127 -9.17 -6.05 -24.47
N THR A 128 -10.10 -7.00 -24.56
CA THR A 128 -10.82 -7.53 -23.41
C THR A 128 -9.77 -8.16 -22.51
N TRP A 129 -9.43 -7.45 -21.44
CA TRP A 129 -8.49 -7.92 -20.44
C TRP A 129 -9.13 -9.09 -19.71
N ASP A 130 -8.78 -10.32 -20.09
CA ASP A 130 -9.18 -11.50 -19.34
C ASP A 130 -8.43 -11.52 -17.99
N ARG A 131 -9.09 -11.01 -16.96
CA ARG A 131 -8.56 -10.91 -15.59
C ARG A 131 -8.14 -12.27 -15.05
N LYS A 132 -8.80 -13.36 -15.44
CA LYS A 132 -8.52 -14.70 -14.92
C LYS A 132 -7.20 -15.23 -15.50
N ALA A 133 -7.05 -15.15 -16.81
CA ALA A 133 -5.81 -15.53 -17.49
C ALA A 133 -4.61 -14.64 -17.08
N ALA A 134 -4.84 -13.37 -16.74
CA ALA A 134 -3.80 -12.49 -16.19
C ALA A 134 -3.40 -12.89 -14.76
N ALA A 135 -4.37 -13.27 -13.93
CA ALA A 135 -4.11 -13.71 -12.55
C ALA A 135 -3.34 -15.04 -12.51
N GLU A 136 -3.72 -16.03 -13.31
CA GLU A 136 -3.04 -17.34 -13.38
C GLU A 136 -1.58 -17.21 -13.87
N ARG A 137 -1.34 -16.37 -14.88
CA ARG A 137 0.02 -16.05 -15.35
C ARG A 137 0.85 -15.35 -14.27
N GLY A 138 0.23 -14.44 -13.52
CA GLY A 138 0.86 -13.73 -12.40
C GLY A 138 1.14 -14.63 -11.18
N TRP A 139 0.33 -15.67 -10.97
CA TRP A 139 0.54 -16.68 -9.91
C TRP A 139 1.66 -17.65 -10.27
N SER A 140 1.63 -18.22 -11.48
CA SER A 140 2.65 -19.17 -11.94
C SER A 140 4.06 -18.57 -11.93
N LYS A 141 4.22 -17.32 -12.40
CA LYS A 141 5.53 -16.62 -12.40
C LYS A 141 6.10 -16.36 -11.00
N ARG A 142 5.24 -16.16 -9.98
CA ARG A 142 5.70 -15.87 -8.62
C ARG A 142 6.19 -17.14 -7.91
N TYR A 143 5.45 -18.24 -8.03
CA TYR A 143 5.85 -19.50 -7.43
C TYR A 143 7.04 -20.16 -8.13
N ALA A 144 7.22 -19.97 -9.44
CA ALA A 144 8.44 -20.39 -10.13
C ALA A 144 9.71 -19.69 -9.61
N ARG A 145 9.58 -18.49 -9.04
CA ARG A 145 10.70 -17.77 -8.40
C ARG A 145 10.92 -18.18 -6.95
N GLU A 146 9.87 -18.51 -6.21
CA GLU A 146 9.97 -18.99 -4.82
C GLU A 146 10.41 -20.46 -4.72
N ALA A 147 10.16 -21.27 -5.76
CA ALA A 147 10.61 -22.67 -5.83
C ALA A 147 12.09 -22.83 -6.23
N LYS A 148 12.78 -21.73 -6.58
CA LYS A 148 14.22 -21.78 -6.80
C LYS A 148 14.89 -21.76 -5.41
N PRO A 149 15.53 -22.85 -4.97
CA PRO A 149 16.29 -22.81 -3.72
C PRO A 149 17.31 -21.67 -3.84
N ARG A 150 17.36 -20.79 -2.83
CA ARG A 150 18.54 -19.94 -2.64
C ARG A 150 19.70 -20.91 -2.52
N ASN A 151 20.69 -20.81 -3.42
CA ASN A 151 22.00 -21.41 -3.17
C ASN A 151 22.45 -20.88 -1.81
N ASP A 152 22.44 -21.74 -0.79
CA ASP A 152 23.17 -21.49 0.46
C ASP A 152 24.66 -21.72 0.13
N PRO A 153 25.52 -20.69 0.24
CA PRO A 153 26.96 -20.89 0.21
C PRO A 153 27.38 -21.31 1.62
N SER A 154 27.29 -22.59 1.91
CA SER A 154 27.80 -23.15 3.17
C SER A 154 28.31 -24.57 2.93
N ASP A 155 29.33 -24.67 2.09
CA ASP A 155 30.36 -25.70 2.27
C ASP A 155 31.59 -24.99 2.85
N PRO A 156 31.86 -25.14 4.16
CA PRO A 156 33.22 -24.95 4.64
C PRO A 156 34.05 -26.13 4.11
N GLU A 157 34.98 -25.82 3.22
CA GLU A 157 36.18 -26.62 3.03
C GLU A 157 36.82 -26.90 4.40
N ASP A 158 37.17 -28.16 4.64
CA ASP A 158 38.41 -28.53 5.33
C ASP A 158 38.49 -30.08 5.46
N PRO A 159 39.68 -30.68 5.52
CA PRO A 159 40.98 -30.28 4.96
C PRO A 159 41.58 -31.29 3.96
#